data_AF-A0A8C3YLF8-F1
#
_entry.id   AF-A0A8C3YLF8-F1
#
_cell.length_a   1.000
_cell.length_b   1.000
_cell.length_c   1.000
_cell.angle_alpha   90.00
_cell.angle_beta   90.00
_cell.angle_gamma   90.00
#
_symmetry.space_group_name_H-M   'P 1'
#
loop_
_entity.id
_entity.type
_entity.pdbx_description
1 polymer ?
#
loop_
_entity_poly.entity_id
_entity_poly.type
_entity_poly.pdbx_seq_one_letter_code
_entity_poly.pdbx_strand_id
1 'polypeptide(L)'
;MDQTQRRMLGQALSPTAQPKKKSVMSFFSKVSWRHVVLVLAEKARDPSVKKRRTAMRGLGALACETPDKVRKHKKIVLDLLVHGLYDPVSSEVVHESLKTLTVILGKIQGKGLGAFFIDVTLQTRTLLDDACKTTFRACSPYMRPGKEYSFQSEEDQTNPKLCRQLIHCHPELLQFFYANKIL
;
A
#
# COMPACT_ATOMS: atom_id res chain seq x y z
N MET A 1 -26.94 -20.33 -53.26
CA MET A 1 -28.17 -19.52 -53.30
C MET A 1 -29.20 -20.31 -52.51
N ASP A 2 -29.43 -19.94 -51.24
CA ASP A 2 -30.62 -19.20 -50.73
C ASP A 2 -31.86 -20.13 -50.70
N GLN A 3 -32.73 -20.26 -49.69
CA GLN A 3 -33.21 -19.33 -48.68
C GLN A 3 -34.19 -20.08 -47.73
N THR A 4 -34.00 -19.95 -46.40
CA THR A 4 -35.02 -19.59 -45.38
C THR A 4 -36.21 -20.49 -44.96
N GLN A 5 -36.52 -20.34 -43.64
CA GLN A 5 -37.81 -20.49 -42.89
C GLN A 5 -38.07 -21.86 -42.22
N ARG A 6 -38.38 -22.02 -40.91
CA ARG A 6 -39.08 -21.21 -39.88
C ARG A 6 -38.58 -21.59 -38.46
N ARG A 7 -38.25 -20.60 -37.60
CA ARG A 7 -38.93 -20.23 -36.33
C ARG A 7 -39.64 -21.37 -35.57
N MET A 8 -39.28 -21.56 -34.28
CA MET A 8 -40.11 -21.25 -33.10
C MET A 8 -39.47 -21.77 -31.79
N LEU A 9 -39.37 -20.87 -30.78
CA LEU A 9 -39.50 -21.12 -29.33
C LEU A 9 -38.43 -22.00 -28.63
N GLY A 10 -37.62 -21.57 -27.67
CA GLY A 10 -37.72 -20.47 -26.72
C GLY A 10 -37.41 -21.02 -25.32
N GLN A 11 -36.26 -20.67 -24.73
CA GLN A 11 -35.98 -20.52 -23.28
C GLN A 11 -34.47 -20.59 -23.04
N ALA A 12 -33.79 -19.45 -23.09
CA ALA A 12 -32.53 -19.27 -22.40
C ALA A 12 -32.86 -18.69 -21.01
N LEU A 13 -32.60 -19.50 -19.98
CA LEU A 13 -32.75 -19.13 -18.58
C LEU A 13 -31.96 -17.84 -18.27
N SER A 14 -32.67 -16.90 -17.66
CA SER A 14 -32.24 -15.59 -17.18
C SER A 14 -30.93 -15.60 -16.40
N PRO A 15 -30.02 -14.62 -16.60
CA PRO A 15 -28.88 -14.42 -15.72
C PRO A 15 -29.34 -13.84 -14.38
N THR A 16 -28.99 -14.55 -13.31
CA THR A 16 -29.17 -14.20 -11.91
C THR A 16 -28.69 -12.78 -11.63
N ALA A 17 -29.58 -11.94 -11.12
CA ALA A 17 -29.29 -10.58 -10.71
C ALA A 17 -28.21 -10.56 -9.62
N GLN A 18 -26.99 -10.18 -10.00
CA GLN A 18 -25.93 -9.80 -9.06
C GLN A 18 -26.42 -8.61 -8.23
N PRO A 19 -26.29 -8.63 -6.89
CA PRO A 19 -26.67 -7.50 -6.06
C PRO A 19 -25.73 -6.34 -6.38
N LYS A 20 -26.23 -5.36 -7.14
CA LYS A 20 -25.58 -4.07 -7.30
C LYS A 20 -25.41 -3.49 -5.91
N LYS A 21 -24.18 -3.55 -5.38
CA LYS A 21 -23.77 -2.77 -4.21
C LYS A 21 -24.23 -1.34 -4.47
N LYS A 22 -25.26 -0.90 -3.76
CA LYS A 22 -25.74 0.49 -3.83
C LYS A 22 -24.55 1.35 -3.44
N SER A 23 -23.96 1.99 -4.44
CA SER A 23 -22.81 2.86 -4.26
C SER A 23 -23.20 4.00 -3.33
N VAL A 24 -22.31 4.34 -2.41
CA VAL A 24 -22.43 5.50 -1.51
C VAL A 24 -22.57 6.83 -2.32
N MET A 25 -22.37 6.76 -3.64
CA MET A 25 -22.54 7.84 -4.63
C MET A 25 -23.91 8.54 -4.67
N SER A 26 -25.00 7.99 -4.13
CA SER A 26 -26.27 8.76 -4.13
C SER A 26 -26.22 9.99 -3.21
N PHE A 27 -25.28 10.04 -2.26
CA PHE A 27 -25.12 11.18 -1.35
C PHE A 27 -24.10 12.20 -1.86
N PHE A 28 -23.10 11.78 -2.65
CA PHE A 28 -22.00 12.65 -3.08
C PHE A 28 -22.24 13.39 -4.39
N SER A 29 -23.25 13.03 -5.19
CA SER A 29 -23.62 13.79 -6.39
C SER A 29 -24.07 15.22 -6.09
N LYS A 30 -24.49 15.51 -4.85
CA LYS A 30 -24.92 16.84 -4.39
C LYS A 30 -23.85 17.64 -3.64
N VAL A 31 -22.81 16.99 -3.11
CA VAL A 31 -21.82 17.66 -2.24
C VAL A 31 -20.56 17.98 -3.05
N SER A 32 -20.12 19.23 -2.99
CA SER A 32 -18.90 19.66 -3.68
C SER A 32 -17.68 18.88 -3.16
N TRP A 33 -16.86 18.36 -4.08
CA TRP A 33 -15.59 17.71 -3.77
C TRP A 33 -14.72 18.52 -2.80
N ARG A 34 -14.72 19.84 -2.93
CA ARG A 34 -13.97 20.73 -2.03
C ARG A 34 -14.43 20.59 -0.59
N HIS A 35 -15.75 20.51 -0.36
CA HIS A 35 -16.30 20.29 0.97
C HIS A 35 -15.93 18.91 1.50
N VAL A 36 -15.98 17.87 0.66
CA VAL A 36 -15.60 16.52 1.08
C VAL A 36 -14.13 16.47 1.51
N VAL A 37 -13.22 17.06 0.74
CA VAL A 37 -11.80 17.11 1.09
C VAL A 37 -11.56 17.90 2.37
N LEU A 38 -12.27 19.02 2.59
CA LEU A 38 -12.17 19.81 3.83
C LEU A 38 -12.62 19.01 5.05
N VAL A 39 -13.75 18.30 4.98
CA VAL A 39 -14.24 17.45 6.07
C VAL A 39 -13.24 16.33 6.39
N LEU A 40 -12.59 15.77 5.38
CA LEU A 40 -11.54 14.77 5.61
C LEU A 40 -10.28 15.39 6.21
N ALA A 41 -9.91 16.61 5.80
CA ALA A 41 -8.78 17.34 6.36
C ALA A 41 -8.95 17.62 7.86
N GLU A 42 -10.14 18.06 8.26
CA GLU A 42 -10.49 18.28 9.66
C GLU A 42 -10.41 16.98 10.46
N LYS A 43 -11.02 15.91 9.96
CA LYS A 43 -10.97 14.58 10.59
C LYS A 43 -9.58 13.98 10.66
N ALA A 44 -8.70 14.29 9.71
CA ALA A 44 -7.31 13.83 9.69
C ALA A 44 -6.48 14.40 10.85
N ARG A 45 -6.92 15.51 11.46
CA ARG A 45 -6.26 16.16 12.60
C ARG A 45 -6.98 15.95 13.93
N ASP A 46 -8.03 15.12 13.93
CA ASP A 46 -8.83 14.87 15.14
C ASP A 46 -8.02 14.09 16.20
N PRO A 47 -8.18 14.36 17.50
CA PRO A 47 -7.54 13.58 18.57
C PRO A 47 -7.86 12.07 18.51
N SER A 48 -9.02 11.70 17.98
CA SER A 48 -9.46 10.31 17.84
C SER A 48 -8.77 9.60 16.68
N VAL A 49 -8.02 8.55 17.01
CA VAL A 49 -7.43 7.59 16.07
C VAL A 49 -8.45 7.09 15.05
N LYS A 50 -9.65 6.71 15.51
CA LYS A 50 -10.72 6.18 14.66
C LYS A 50 -11.14 7.19 13.58
N LYS A 51 -11.23 8.48 13.93
CA LYS A 51 -11.60 9.53 12.98
C LYS A 51 -10.48 9.79 11.98
N ARG A 52 -9.22 9.88 12.43
CA ARG A 52 -8.05 10.05 11.53
C ARG A 52 -7.94 8.90 10.53
N ARG A 53 -8.02 7.65 11.01
CA ARG A 53 -8.03 6.45 10.16
C ARG A 53 -9.18 6.46 9.15
N THR A 54 -10.38 6.84 9.59
CA THR A 54 -11.54 6.94 8.70
C THR A 54 -11.33 8.03 7.64
N ALA A 55 -10.65 9.13 7.99
CA ALA A 55 -10.28 10.17 7.04
C ALA A 55 -9.36 9.62 5.93
N MET A 56 -8.32 8.86 6.31
CA MET A 56 -7.39 8.22 5.37
C MET A 56 -8.12 7.25 4.45
N ARG A 57 -8.95 6.36 5.02
CA ARG A 57 -9.80 5.46 4.23
C ARG A 57 -10.72 6.21 3.28
N GLY A 58 -11.30 7.34 3.72
CA GLY A 58 -12.13 8.21 2.91
C GLY A 58 -11.39 8.75 1.69
N LEU A 59 -10.14 9.18 1.84
CA LEU A 59 -9.31 9.61 0.70
C LEU A 59 -9.09 8.48 -0.31
N GLY A 60 -8.91 7.24 0.15
CA GLY A 60 -8.79 6.07 -0.72
C GLY A 60 -10.08 5.78 -1.50
N ALA A 61 -11.23 5.86 -0.85
CA ALA A 61 -12.52 5.71 -1.51
C ALA A 61 -12.73 6.78 -2.59
N LEU A 62 -12.42 8.03 -2.27
CA LEU A 62 -12.47 9.15 -3.21
C LEU A 62 -11.58 8.94 -4.45
N ALA A 63 -10.39 8.37 -4.27
CA ALA A 63 -9.49 8.04 -5.39
C ALA A 63 -10.01 6.90 -6.27
N CYS A 64 -10.72 5.95 -5.70
CA CYS A 64 -11.40 4.90 -6.47
C CYS A 64 -12.58 5.46 -7.26
N GLU A 65 -13.39 6.34 -6.65
CA GLU A 65 -14.63 6.83 -7.24
C GLU A 65 -14.42 7.96 -8.26
N THR A 66 -13.50 8.89 -7.99
CA THR A 66 -13.31 10.10 -8.84
C THR A 66 -11.83 10.44 -9.03
N PRO A 67 -11.07 9.56 -9.71
CA PRO A 67 -9.62 9.73 -9.87
C PRO A 67 -9.21 11.05 -10.55
N ASP A 68 -10.02 11.61 -11.43
CA ASP A 68 -9.73 12.88 -12.11
C ASP A 68 -9.75 14.07 -11.15
N LYS A 69 -10.64 14.05 -10.14
CA LYS A 69 -10.72 15.10 -9.12
C LYS A 69 -9.54 15.01 -8.16
N VAL A 70 -9.11 13.79 -7.82
CA VAL A 70 -7.87 13.55 -7.06
C VAL A 70 -6.67 14.08 -7.83
N ARG A 71 -6.55 13.79 -9.13
CA ARG A 71 -5.44 14.29 -9.96
C ARG A 71 -5.41 15.82 -10.00
N LYS A 72 -6.56 16.47 -10.13
CA LYS A 72 -6.69 17.93 -10.12
C LYS A 72 -6.30 18.56 -8.78
N HIS A 73 -6.59 17.90 -7.65
CA HIS A 73 -6.34 18.43 -6.30
C HIS A 73 -5.23 17.67 -5.56
N LYS A 74 -4.30 17.08 -6.30
CA LYS A 74 -3.28 16.15 -5.77
C LYS A 74 -2.45 16.75 -4.64
N LYS A 75 -2.15 18.04 -4.66
CA LYS A 75 -1.36 18.71 -3.60
C LYS A 75 -2.02 18.57 -2.23
N ILE A 76 -3.32 18.88 -2.14
CA ILE A 76 -4.06 18.80 -0.87
C ILE A 76 -4.23 17.34 -0.45
N VAL A 77 -4.52 16.45 -1.40
CA VAL A 77 -4.70 15.02 -1.11
C VAL A 77 -3.41 14.38 -0.60
N LEU A 78 -2.27 14.69 -1.22
CA LEU A 78 -0.97 14.18 -0.81
C LEU A 78 -0.51 14.77 0.52
N ASP A 79 -0.76 16.05 0.78
CA ASP A 79 -0.48 16.69 2.08
C ASP A 79 -1.20 15.97 3.23
N LEU A 80 -2.50 15.69 3.07
CA LEU A 80 -3.27 14.93 4.05
C LEU A 80 -2.76 13.50 4.23
N LEU A 81 -2.35 12.85 3.14
CA LEU A 81 -1.79 11.50 3.20
C LEU A 81 -0.45 11.48 3.93
N VAL A 82 0.44 12.41 3.62
CA VAL A 82 1.73 12.55 4.30
C VAL A 82 1.50 12.77 5.79
N HIS A 83 0.54 13.61 6.18
CA HIS A 83 0.17 13.77 7.58
C HIS A 83 -0.24 12.45 8.25
N GLY A 84 -1.00 11.59 7.56
CA GLY A 84 -1.37 10.26 8.07
C GLY A 84 -0.21 9.26 8.12
N LEU A 85 0.78 9.37 7.22
CA LEU A 85 1.99 8.55 7.24
C LEU A 85 2.90 8.89 8.43
N TYR A 86 2.89 10.14 8.87
CA TYR A 86 3.62 10.64 10.03
C TYR A 86 2.78 10.64 11.31
N ASP A 87 1.68 9.87 11.38
CA ASP A 87 0.85 9.82 12.60
C ASP A 87 1.71 9.40 13.81
N PRO A 88 1.86 10.26 14.84
CA PRO A 88 2.83 10.02 15.90
C PRO A 88 2.37 8.97 16.92
N VAL A 89 1.09 8.58 16.89
CA VAL A 89 0.45 7.83 17.98
C VAL A 89 -0.08 6.47 17.52
N SER A 90 -0.43 6.30 16.25
CA SER A 90 -1.20 5.14 15.80
C SER A 90 -0.68 4.47 14.52
N SER A 91 -0.15 3.26 14.69
CA SER A 91 0.20 2.36 13.58
C SER A 91 -1.02 2.01 12.69
N GLU A 92 -2.24 2.02 13.24
CA GLU A 92 -3.45 1.80 12.43
C GLU A 92 -3.68 2.92 11.41
N VAL A 93 -3.43 4.17 11.80
CA VAL A 93 -3.55 5.32 10.90
C VAL A 93 -2.44 5.27 9.86
N VAL A 94 -1.20 4.96 10.27
CA VAL A 94 -0.07 4.81 9.36
C VAL A 94 -0.33 3.72 8.32
N HIS A 95 -0.79 2.53 8.73
CA HIS A 95 -1.08 1.42 7.82
C HIS A 95 -2.23 1.74 6.85
N GLU A 96 -3.30 2.39 7.33
CA GLU A 96 -4.39 2.82 6.46
C GLU A 96 -3.91 3.91 5.48
N SER A 97 -3.02 4.80 5.91
CA SER A 97 -2.41 5.84 5.08
C SER A 97 -1.52 5.24 3.98
N LEU A 98 -0.67 4.26 4.32
CA LEU A 98 0.14 3.53 3.34
C LEU A 98 -0.74 2.81 2.30
N LYS A 99 -1.78 2.10 2.76
CA LYS A 99 -2.73 1.43 1.87
C LYS A 99 -3.40 2.43 0.92
N THR A 100 -3.80 3.58 1.46
CA THR A 100 -4.44 4.65 0.69
C THR A 100 -3.47 5.30 -0.31
N LEU A 101 -2.23 5.52 0.10
CA LEU A 101 -1.16 6.04 -0.76
C LEU A 101 -0.97 5.14 -1.98
N THR A 102 -0.90 3.82 -1.81
CA THR A 102 -0.78 2.86 -2.92
C THR A 102 -1.93 3.00 -3.92
N VAL A 103 -3.16 3.15 -3.44
CA VAL A 103 -4.34 3.38 -4.29
C VAL A 103 -4.19 4.69 -5.08
N ILE A 104 -3.86 5.79 -4.40
CA ILE A 104 -3.74 7.10 -5.03
C ILE A 104 -2.61 7.13 -6.06
N LEU A 105 -1.44 6.59 -5.73
CA LEU A 105 -0.31 6.49 -6.65
C LEU A 105 -0.67 5.71 -7.91
N GLY A 106 -1.41 4.60 -7.78
CA GLY A 106 -1.92 3.83 -8.92
C GLY A 106 -2.87 4.64 -9.80
N LYS A 107 -3.76 5.46 -9.21
CA LYS A 107 -4.73 6.28 -9.97
C LYS A 107 -4.11 7.51 -10.64
N ILE A 108 -3.08 8.10 -10.02
CA ILE A 108 -2.34 9.25 -10.59
C ILE A 108 -1.12 8.81 -11.42
N GLN A 109 -0.86 7.50 -11.53
CA GLN A 109 0.31 6.91 -12.19
C GLN A 109 1.65 7.51 -11.69
N GLY A 110 1.72 7.89 -10.42
CA GLY A 110 2.88 8.56 -9.84
C GLY A 110 3.22 9.93 -10.45
N LYS A 111 2.43 10.47 -11.39
CA LYS A 111 2.79 11.69 -12.13
C LYS A 111 2.65 12.93 -11.26
N GLY A 112 3.73 13.71 -11.21
CA GLY A 112 3.77 15.03 -10.59
C GLY A 112 3.53 14.99 -9.09
N LEU A 113 4.24 14.08 -8.41
CA LEU A 113 4.41 14.07 -6.95
C LEU A 113 5.21 15.30 -6.47
N GLY A 114 6.19 15.77 -7.25
CA GLY A 114 7.00 16.94 -6.89
C GLY A 114 7.73 16.72 -5.55
N ALA A 115 7.71 17.74 -4.68
CA ALA A 115 8.37 17.68 -3.37
C ALA A 115 7.85 16.53 -2.48
N PHE A 116 6.58 16.13 -2.60
CA PHE A 116 6.02 15.03 -1.82
C PHE A 116 6.71 13.69 -2.09
N PHE A 117 7.42 13.53 -3.21
CA PHE A 117 8.19 12.32 -3.47
C PHE A 117 9.23 12.08 -2.38
N ILE A 118 9.86 13.15 -1.88
CA ILE A 118 10.89 13.07 -0.83
C ILE A 118 10.23 12.61 0.47
N ASP A 119 9.16 13.28 0.92
CA ASP A 119 8.47 12.95 2.17
C ASP A 119 7.90 11.53 2.16
N VAL A 120 7.25 11.15 1.06
CA VAL A 120 6.67 9.80 0.89
C VAL A 120 7.77 8.74 0.90
N THR A 121 8.86 8.96 0.15
CA THR A 121 9.97 7.99 0.08
C THR A 121 10.67 7.86 1.43
N LEU A 122 10.96 8.98 2.08
CA LEU A 122 11.62 9.01 3.38
C LEU A 122 10.78 8.27 4.42
N GLN A 123 9.49 8.60 4.52
CA GLN A 123 8.63 7.99 5.53
C GLN A 123 8.37 6.51 5.25
N THR A 124 8.16 6.13 3.99
CA THR A 124 7.97 4.71 3.62
C THR A 124 9.24 3.90 3.94
N ARG A 125 10.43 4.45 3.69
CA ARG A 125 11.70 3.80 4.04
C ARG A 125 11.81 3.59 5.54
N THR A 126 11.57 4.62 6.36
CA THR A 126 11.64 4.50 7.83
C THR A 126 10.69 3.41 8.34
N LEU A 127 9.46 3.37 7.83
CA LEU A 127 8.48 2.34 8.20
C LEU A 127 8.92 0.92 7.81
N LEU A 128 9.56 0.77 6.65
CA LEU A 128 10.12 -0.51 6.22
C LEU A 128 11.33 -0.92 7.07
N ASP A 129 12.23 0.02 7.38
CA ASP A 129 13.40 -0.25 8.22
C ASP A 129 12.98 -0.70 9.62
N ASP A 130 11.99 -0.04 10.22
CA ASP A 130 11.45 -0.42 11.53
C ASP A 130 10.74 -1.78 11.52
N ALA A 131 9.97 -2.07 10.46
CA ALA A 131 9.32 -3.36 10.28
C ALA A 131 10.35 -4.48 10.10
N CYS A 132 11.41 -4.24 9.32
CA CYS A 132 12.51 -5.17 9.12
C CYS A 132 13.24 -5.46 10.44
N LYS A 133 13.59 -4.43 11.21
CA LYS A 133 14.23 -4.59 12.54
C LYS A 133 13.35 -5.39 13.50
N THR A 134 12.05 -5.08 13.54
CA THR A 134 11.09 -5.78 14.41
C THR A 134 10.98 -7.25 14.02
N THR A 135 10.85 -7.53 12.72
CA THR A 135 10.79 -8.89 12.19
C THR A 135 12.07 -9.65 12.49
N PHE A 136 13.23 -9.03 12.27
CA PHE A 136 14.51 -9.63 12.58
C PHE A 136 14.63 -10.01 14.07
N ARG A 137 14.27 -9.09 14.98
CA ARG A 137 14.25 -9.38 16.42
C ARG A 137 13.32 -10.53 16.79
N ALA A 138 12.13 -10.58 16.17
CA ALA A 138 11.17 -11.65 16.41
C ALA A 138 11.65 -13.01 15.87
N CYS A 139 12.34 -13.02 14.73
CA CYS A 139 12.81 -14.24 14.08
C CYS A 139 14.17 -14.71 14.61
N SER A 140 15.01 -13.81 15.13
CA SER A 140 16.38 -14.09 15.57
C SER A 140 16.51 -15.29 16.52
N PRO A 141 15.61 -15.50 17.52
CA PRO A 141 15.67 -16.70 18.38
C PRO A 141 15.46 -18.03 17.64
N TYR A 142 14.75 -18.02 16.52
CA TYR A 142 14.46 -19.20 15.71
C TYR A 142 15.52 -19.44 14.63
N MET A 143 16.29 -18.41 14.28
CA MET A 143 17.45 -18.56 13.42
C MET A 143 18.58 -19.16 14.28
N ARG A 144 18.74 -20.49 14.21
CA ARG A 144 19.81 -21.18 14.94
C ARG A 144 21.16 -20.54 14.58
N PRO A 145 22.00 -20.18 15.57
CA PRO A 145 23.42 -20.02 15.32
C PRO A 145 23.89 -21.31 14.64
N GLY A 146 24.49 -21.21 13.46
CA GLY A 146 25.20 -22.36 12.88
C GLY A 146 26.17 -22.85 13.96
N LYS A 147 26.02 -24.11 14.40
CA LYS A 147 26.93 -24.72 15.38
C LYS A 147 28.37 -24.39 14.98
N GLU A 148 29.18 -23.95 15.93
CA GLU A 148 30.64 -23.92 15.79
C GLU A 148 31.12 -25.31 15.38
N TYR A 149 31.28 -25.51 14.07
CA TYR A 149 32.11 -26.57 13.53
C TYR A 149 33.49 -25.96 13.32
N SER A 150 34.39 -26.39 14.19
CA SER A 150 35.84 -26.23 14.09
C SER A 150 36.33 -26.58 12.67
N PHE A 151 36.96 -25.59 12.04
CA PHE A 151 37.88 -25.65 10.89
C PHE A 151 37.97 -26.95 10.08
N GLN A 152 37.65 -26.85 8.79
CA GLN A 152 38.66 -26.95 7.73
C GLN A 152 38.18 -26.21 6.48
N SER A 153 39.11 -25.56 5.80
CA SER A 153 38.89 -24.70 4.64
C SER A 153 38.33 -25.50 3.45
N GLU A 154 37.18 -25.08 2.93
CA GLU A 154 36.97 -25.05 1.49
C GLU A 154 36.45 -23.67 1.13
N GLU A 155 37.37 -22.91 0.55
CA GLU A 155 37.13 -21.78 -0.32
C GLU A 155 36.21 -22.25 -1.47
N ASP A 156 35.36 -21.36 -1.99
CA ASP A 156 34.43 -21.53 -3.12
C ASP A 156 33.05 -22.17 -2.86
N GLN A 157 32.06 -21.29 -2.63
CA GLN A 157 30.93 -21.12 -3.57
C GLN A 157 30.04 -19.94 -3.14
N THR A 158 30.58 -18.71 -3.17
CA THR A 158 29.74 -17.52 -3.10
C THR A 158 28.87 -17.47 -4.36
N ASN A 159 27.55 -17.61 -4.23
CA ASN A 159 26.63 -17.41 -5.35
C ASN A 159 26.51 -15.90 -5.60
N PRO A 160 27.16 -15.33 -6.64
CA PRO A 160 27.23 -13.88 -6.83
C PRO A 160 25.86 -13.27 -7.12
N LYS A 161 24.86 -14.08 -7.49
CA LYS A 161 23.48 -13.63 -7.67
C LYS A 161 22.76 -13.41 -6.33
N LEU A 162 23.00 -14.26 -5.33
CA LEU A 162 22.43 -14.11 -3.99
C LEU A 162 23.02 -12.88 -3.27
N CYS A 163 24.33 -12.70 -3.31
CA CYS A 163 24.96 -11.49 -2.76
C CYS A 163 24.40 -10.21 -3.38
N ARG A 164 24.19 -10.17 -4.71
CA ARG A 164 23.59 -8.99 -5.36
C ARG A 164 22.15 -8.72 -4.95
N GLN A 165 21.36 -9.77 -4.71
CA GLN A 165 19.96 -9.62 -4.27
C GLN A 165 19.86 -9.16 -2.81
N LEU A 166 20.84 -9.53 -1.98
CA LEU A 166 20.86 -9.26 -0.54
C LEU A 166 21.53 -7.93 -0.16
N ILE A 167 22.18 -7.24 -1.10
CA ILE A 167 22.64 -5.84 -0.91
C ILE A 167 21.47 -4.89 -0.60
N HIS A 168 20.26 -5.25 -1.03
CA HIS A 168 19.04 -4.50 -0.70
C HIS A 168 18.46 -4.86 0.68
N CYS A 169 19.06 -5.79 1.42
CA CYS A 169 18.66 -6.10 2.79
C CYS A 169 19.20 -5.06 3.78
N HIS A 170 18.48 -4.91 4.89
CA HIS A 170 18.89 -4.06 6.00
C HIS A 170 20.28 -4.51 6.52
N PRO A 171 21.20 -3.59 6.89
CA PRO A 171 22.58 -3.93 7.27
C PRO A 171 22.69 -5.02 8.35
N GLU A 172 21.78 -5.03 9.31
CA GLU A 172 21.71 -5.99 10.42
C GLU A 172 21.31 -7.41 9.94
N LEU A 173 20.45 -7.51 8.91
CA LEU A 173 20.12 -8.79 8.27
C LEU A 173 21.31 -9.30 7.47
N LEU A 174 21.96 -8.41 6.73
CA LEU A 174 23.17 -8.75 5.99
C LEU A 174 24.28 -9.22 6.94
N GLN A 175 24.46 -8.51 8.06
CA GLN A 175 25.40 -8.87 9.12
C GLN A 175 25.03 -10.21 9.78
N PHE A 176 23.74 -10.49 9.98
CA PHE A 176 23.29 -11.80 10.45
C PHE A 176 23.64 -12.92 9.47
N PHE A 177 23.40 -12.74 8.16
CA PHE A 177 23.73 -13.74 7.15
C PHE A 177 25.24 -14.01 7.08
N TYR A 178 26.06 -12.96 7.14
CA TYR A 178 27.52 -13.08 7.22
C TYR A 178 27.97 -13.77 8.51
N ALA A 179 27.44 -13.36 9.67
CA ALA A 179 27.81 -13.93 10.97
C ALA A 179 27.47 -15.42 11.09
N ASN A 180 26.48 -15.89 10.34
CA ASN A 180 26.06 -17.29 10.33
C ASN A 180 26.56 -18.09 9.12
N LYS A 181 27.47 -17.53 8.30
CA LYS A 181 28.02 -18.17 7.09
C LYS A 181 26.94 -18.73 6.15
N ILE A 182 25.81 -18.01 6.04
CA ILE A 182 24.74 -18.33 5.10
C ILE A 182 25.11 -17.82 3.68
N LEU A 183 26.05 -16.87 3.62
CA LEU A 183 26.71 -16.33 2.43
C LEU A 183 28.21 -16.56 2.53
#